data_AF-A0AAE2V8W3-F1
#
_entry.id   AF-A0AAE2V8W3-F1
#
_cell.length_a   1.000
_cell.length_b   1.000
_cell.length_c   1.000
_cell.angle_alpha   90.00
_cell.angle_beta   90.00
_cell.angle_gamma   90.00
#
_symmetry.space_group_name_H-M   'P 1'
#
loop_
_entity.id
_entity.type
_entity.pdbx_description
1 polymer ?
#
loop_
_entity_poly.entity_id
_entity_poly.type
_entity_poly.pdbx_seq_one_letter_code
_entity_poly.pdbx_strand_id
1 'polypeptide(L)'
;MKTFFCLFLLTALSVVAAPIEPAQVVVLYNKRLPESKDLAEHYAKARKIPSKNLIGLDLSEKNAITRAEYDSTLRDPLRRLLVTEGFWTMGKNAQGFALPVRSKVSTLVCMRGVPYQISRSPVSDTPPQKLPAQFAKRTEAAVDSELAMAGVHGVPVAGPVNNPYFKKDSSIAEAKLPYVLLVGRIDGPSYSTCKRMIDDAILTEQQGLWGMCYLDKALKGAGYAIGDQWLDHIARLNDATGIPTVMDANKQTFTTNYPMNDAALYFGWYTTNRNGPLLNPAFRFRRGAVAVHLHSFSAADLRHANKKWVGPILEKGAAATLGNVYEPYLQLTHYFDIFHQRLIEGHSLVEAAYMSVPYLSWQNVVLGDPLYRPFLHLNGGGTVAEEDRDFRAIRVANQRWGKEPETMVKKLRTVAADKGKARFYEYLGLWFRARNQDKVAMAFFDSAAKKHIQPADQLRQWLYTADVHRAAADKAMAISVLKKARERYSDIPEGKTVTALLNILDPPPPPPADAVKPAKAKQ
;
A
#
# COMPACT_ATOMS: atom_id res chain seq x y z
N MET A 1 -28.18 -27.49 -42.15
CA MET A 1 -27.27 -27.38 -40.99
C MET A 1 -27.32 -25.94 -40.47
N LYS A 2 -28.01 -25.70 -39.35
CA LYS A 2 -28.02 -24.39 -38.67
C LYS A 2 -27.14 -24.53 -37.43
N THR A 3 -25.97 -23.91 -37.47
CA THR A 3 -24.98 -23.94 -36.39
C THR A 3 -25.48 -23.06 -35.24
N PHE A 4 -25.89 -23.67 -34.13
CA PHE A 4 -26.17 -22.97 -32.88
C PHE A 4 -24.84 -22.50 -32.27
N PHE A 5 -24.61 -21.20 -32.25
CA PHE A 5 -23.50 -20.60 -31.52
C PHE A 5 -23.94 -20.45 -30.05
N CYS A 6 -23.57 -21.40 -29.20
CA CYS A 6 -23.77 -21.28 -27.75
C CYS A 6 -22.91 -20.15 -27.21
N LEU A 7 -23.56 -19.02 -26.88
CA LEU A 7 -22.97 -17.91 -26.16
C LEU A 7 -22.69 -18.36 -24.71
N PHE A 8 -21.45 -18.73 -24.39
CA PHE A 8 -21.04 -18.94 -23.00
C PHE A 8 -21.05 -17.58 -22.27
N LEU A 9 -22.11 -17.34 -21.49
CA LEU A 9 -22.14 -16.27 -20.49
C LEU A 9 -21.09 -16.62 -19.42
N LEU A 10 -19.89 -16.04 -19.52
CA LEU A 10 -18.97 -15.95 -18.39
C LEU A 10 -19.50 -14.89 -17.42
N THR A 11 -20.57 -15.22 -16.70
CA THR A 11 -20.83 -14.61 -15.40
C THR A 11 -19.75 -15.14 -14.47
N ALA A 12 -18.66 -14.39 -14.32
CA ALA A 12 -17.76 -14.57 -13.20
C ALA A 12 -18.59 -14.27 -11.94
N LEU A 13 -19.21 -15.30 -11.37
CA LEU A 13 -19.62 -15.30 -9.97
C LEU A 13 -18.35 -14.94 -9.20
N SER A 14 -18.25 -13.69 -8.75
CA SER A 14 -17.19 -13.27 -7.85
C SER A 14 -17.36 -14.08 -6.57
N VAL A 15 -16.65 -15.22 -6.50
CA VAL A 15 -16.52 -15.97 -5.26
C VAL A 15 -15.74 -15.05 -4.32
N VAL A 16 -16.47 -14.36 -3.46
CA VAL A 16 -15.87 -13.54 -2.40
C VAL A 16 -15.06 -14.48 -1.53
N ALA A 17 -13.77 -14.22 -1.35
CA ALA A 17 -12.89 -15.06 -0.54
C ALA A 17 -13.50 -15.34 0.85
N ALA A 18 -13.38 -16.57 1.35
CA ALA A 18 -13.86 -16.90 2.69
C ALA A 18 -13.18 -16.00 3.73
N PRO A 19 -13.93 -15.34 4.64
CA PRO A 19 -13.33 -14.51 5.66
C PRO A 19 -12.51 -15.34 6.65
N ILE A 20 -11.47 -14.74 7.22
CA ILE A 20 -10.82 -15.27 8.42
C ILE A 20 -11.77 -15.02 9.59
N GLU A 21 -12.14 -16.08 10.29
CA GLU A 21 -13.07 -16.01 11.43
C GLU A 21 -12.37 -15.40 12.66
N PRO A 22 -13.07 -14.61 13.50
CA PRO A 22 -12.47 -13.99 14.69
C PRO A 22 -11.77 -14.97 15.64
N ALA A 23 -12.28 -16.21 15.73
CA ALA A 23 -11.67 -17.26 16.55
C ALA A 23 -10.29 -17.72 16.05
N GLN A 24 -9.96 -17.47 14.78
CA GLN A 24 -8.68 -17.82 14.15
C GLN A 24 -7.61 -16.74 14.31
N VAL A 25 -7.93 -15.64 15.03
CA VAL A 25 -7.05 -14.48 15.20
C VAL A 25 -6.54 -14.42 16.62
N VAL A 26 -5.21 -14.35 16.77
CA VAL A 26 -4.55 -14.06 18.05
C VAL A 26 -4.05 -12.63 18.03
N VAL A 27 -4.20 -11.93 19.15
CA VAL A 27 -3.74 -10.55 19.32
C VAL A 27 -2.62 -10.53 20.34
N LEU A 28 -1.45 -10.03 19.95
CA LEU A 28 -0.28 -9.89 20.80
C LEU A 28 -0.12 -8.42 21.23
N TYR A 29 -0.04 -8.18 22.54
CA TYR A 29 0.22 -6.86 23.09
C TYR A 29 1.38 -6.87 24.10
N ASN A 30 1.98 -5.69 24.29
CA ASN A 30 3.05 -5.50 25.28
C ASN A 30 2.45 -5.14 26.64
N LYS A 31 2.57 -6.03 27.63
CA LYS A 31 2.06 -5.81 29.00
C LYS A 31 2.68 -4.62 29.72
N ARG A 32 3.91 -4.23 29.34
CA ARG A 32 4.60 -3.07 29.93
C ARG A 32 4.01 -1.74 29.51
N LEU A 33 3.19 -1.72 28.45
CA LEU A 33 2.58 -0.51 27.91
C LEU A 33 1.06 -0.59 28.02
N PRO A 34 0.42 0.14 28.96
CA PRO A 34 -1.05 0.11 29.15
C PRO A 34 -1.83 0.39 27.87
N GLU A 35 -1.37 1.35 27.05
CA GLU A 35 -1.98 1.68 25.75
C GLU A 35 -1.98 0.49 24.76
N SER A 36 -1.00 -0.42 24.87
CA SER A 36 -0.93 -1.63 24.02
C SER A 36 -2.07 -2.59 24.34
N LYS A 37 -2.34 -2.79 25.63
CA LYS A 37 -3.44 -3.63 26.11
C LYS A 37 -4.79 -3.02 25.76
N ASP A 38 -4.97 -1.74 26.01
CA ASP A 38 -6.21 -1.03 25.67
C ASP A 38 -6.52 -1.10 24.15
N LEU A 39 -5.50 -0.91 23.31
CA LEU A 39 -5.65 -1.07 21.86
C LEU A 39 -6.03 -2.51 21.47
N ALA A 40 -5.44 -3.52 22.13
CA ALA A 40 -5.76 -4.92 21.91
C ALA A 40 -7.23 -5.24 22.25
N GLU A 41 -7.72 -4.72 23.37
CA GLU A 41 -9.10 -4.88 23.83
C GLU A 41 -10.08 -4.15 22.90
N HIS A 42 -9.73 -2.94 22.45
CA HIS A 42 -10.51 -2.20 21.45
C HIS A 42 -10.63 -2.98 20.14
N TYR A 43 -9.51 -3.48 19.62
CA TYR A 43 -9.50 -4.28 18.39
C TYR A 43 -10.31 -5.57 18.53
N ALA A 44 -10.13 -6.30 19.64
CA ALA A 44 -10.85 -7.53 19.89
C ALA A 44 -12.36 -7.30 20.01
N LYS A 45 -12.78 -6.21 20.66
CA LYS A 45 -14.19 -5.80 20.71
C LYS A 45 -14.74 -5.48 19.31
N ALA A 46 -14.01 -4.68 18.52
CA ALA A 46 -14.43 -4.27 17.18
C ALA A 46 -14.59 -5.47 16.22
N ARG A 47 -13.68 -6.46 16.28
CA ARG A 47 -13.67 -7.65 15.44
C ARG A 47 -14.32 -8.88 16.07
N LYS A 48 -14.88 -8.77 17.27
CA LYS A 48 -15.47 -9.89 18.04
C LYS A 48 -14.47 -11.05 18.26
N ILE A 49 -13.20 -10.72 18.44
CA ILE A 49 -12.15 -11.70 18.73
C ILE A 49 -12.32 -12.16 20.18
N PRO A 50 -12.31 -13.49 20.46
CA PRO A 50 -12.48 -13.99 21.83
C PRO A 50 -11.40 -13.44 22.77
N SER A 51 -11.77 -13.08 24.01
CA SER A 51 -10.83 -12.51 24.99
C SER A 51 -9.65 -13.44 25.30
N LYS A 52 -9.85 -14.77 25.24
CA LYS A 52 -8.78 -15.77 25.40
C LYS A 52 -7.71 -15.71 24.30
N ASN A 53 -8.02 -15.09 23.16
CA ASN A 53 -7.09 -14.91 22.05
C ASN A 53 -6.21 -13.65 22.24
N LEU A 54 -6.41 -12.87 23.32
CA LEU A 54 -5.54 -11.75 23.70
C LEU A 54 -4.35 -12.25 24.52
N ILE A 55 -3.16 -12.24 23.92
CA ILE A 55 -1.91 -12.66 24.55
C ILE A 55 -1.08 -11.43 24.91
N GLY A 56 -0.83 -11.27 26.21
CA GLY A 56 0.08 -10.23 26.72
C GLY A 56 1.41 -10.83 27.13
N LEU A 57 2.51 -10.27 26.60
CA LEU A 57 3.88 -10.61 26.99
C LEU A 57 4.61 -9.38 27.53
N ASP A 58 5.56 -9.59 28.45
CA ASP A 58 6.44 -8.52 28.94
C ASP A 58 7.56 -8.27 27.93
N LEU A 59 7.35 -7.32 27.03
CA LEU A 59 8.24 -7.04 25.91
C LEU A 59 8.96 -5.70 26.10
N SER A 60 10.12 -5.57 25.48
CA SER A 60 10.84 -4.30 25.39
C SER A 60 10.01 -3.22 24.70
N GLU A 61 10.10 -2.00 25.18
CA GLU A 61 9.48 -0.83 24.55
C GLU A 61 10.31 -0.28 23.39
N LYS A 62 11.53 -0.81 23.19
CA LYS A 62 12.40 -0.45 22.06
C LYS A 62 11.79 -0.93 20.74
N ASN A 63 12.08 -0.20 19.67
CA ASN A 63 11.70 -0.60 18.32
C ASN A 63 12.45 -1.87 17.87
N ALA A 64 13.76 -1.89 18.14
CA ALA A 64 14.67 -2.97 17.79
C ALA A 64 15.14 -3.73 19.03
N ILE A 65 15.10 -5.06 18.93
CA ILE A 65 15.57 -6.01 19.95
C ILE A 65 16.67 -6.89 19.38
N THR A 66 17.42 -7.57 20.25
CA THR A 66 18.41 -8.57 19.78
C THR A 66 17.72 -9.87 19.40
N ARG A 67 18.42 -10.74 18.64
CA ARG A 67 17.92 -12.09 18.33
C ARG A 67 17.65 -12.92 19.60
N ALA A 68 18.53 -12.84 20.59
CA ALA A 68 18.37 -13.55 21.86
C ALA A 68 17.14 -13.05 22.65
N GLU A 69 16.90 -11.74 22.64
CA GLU A 69 15.72 -11.14 23.26
C GLU A 69 14.43 -11.52 22.52
N TYR A 70 14.42 -11.51 21.18
CA TYR A 70 13.30 -12.02 20.38
C TYR A 70 12.96 -13.47 20.73
N ASP A 71 13.97 -14.33 20.80
CA ASP A 71 13.78 -15.76 21.09
C ASP A 71 13.22 -15.97 22.50
N SER A 72 13.87 -15.41 23.52
CA SER A 72 13.58 -15.68 24.92
C SER A 72 12.34 -14.96 25.47
N THR A 73 12.04 -13.75 24.98
CA THR A 73 10.95 -12.91 25.52
C THR A 73 9.69 -12.90 24.66
N LEU A 74 9.81 -13.20 23.37
CA LEU A 74 8.70 -13.12 22.42
C LEU A 74 8.37 -14.47 21.77
N ARG A 75 9.25 -15.02 20.92
CA ARG A 75 8.96 -16.21 20.12
C ARG A 75 8.64 -17.43 20.98
N ASP A 76 9.53 -17.78 21.91
CA ASP A 76 9.40 -19.02 22.67
C ASP A 76 8.25 -18.95 23.70
N PRO A 77 8.02 -17.82 24.42
CA PRO A 77 6.81 -17.64 25.23
C PRO A 77 5.52 -17.69 24.40
N LEU A 78 5.45 -17.02 23.26
CA LEU A 78 4.28 -17.06 22.38
C LEU A 78 4.00 -18.49 21.90
N ARG A 79 5.03 -19.20 21.43
CA ARG A 79 4.91 -20.60 20.98
C ARG A 79 4.37 -21.49 22.09
N ARG A 80 4.89 -21.37 23.32
CA ARG A 80 4.39 -22.15 24.48
C ARG A 80 2.92 -21.87 24.73
N LEU A 81 2.50 -20.60 24.75
CA LEU A 81 1.10 -20.23 24.96
C LEU A 81 0.19 -20.78 23.85
N LEU A 82 0.59 -20.66 22.59
CA LEU A 82 -0.20 -21.19 21.46
C LEU A 82 -0.41 -22.71 21.54
N VAL A 83 0.55 -23.45 22.08
CA VAL A 83 0.41 -24.89 22.33
C VAL A 83 -0.45 -25.17 23.56
N THR A 84 -0.17 -24.52 24.70
CA THR A 84 -0.88 -24.75 25.96
C THR A 84 -2.38 -24.39 25.87
N GLU A 85 -2.71 -23.31 25.17
CA GLU A 85 -4.11 -22.89 24.93
C GLU A 85 -4.82 -23.74 23.84
N GLY A 86 -4.12 -24.73 23.28
CA GLY A 86 -4.67 -25.65 22.29
C GLY A 86 -4.98 -25.01 20.94
N PHE A 87 -4.34 -23.88 20.61
CA PHE A 87 -4.38 -23.29 19.28
C PHE A 87 -3.54 -24.10 18.30
N TRP A 88 -2.38 -24.60 18.75
CA TRP A 88 -1.48 -25.44 17.97
C TRP A 88 -1.41 -26.87 18.50
N THR A 89 -1.38 -27.81 17.56
CA THR A 89 -0.92 -29.18 17.82
C THR A 89 0.39 -29.38 17.09
N MET A 90 1.47 -29.58 17.85
CA MET A 90 2.80 -29.81 17.30
C MET A 90 2.94 -31.25 16.78
N GLY A 91 3.70 -31.39 15.70
CA GLY A 91 4.15 -32.67 15.17
C GLY A 91 5.52 -32.49 14.52
N LYS A 92 5.91 -33.43 13.66
CA LYS A 92 7.15 -33.35 12.87
C LYS A 92 6.85 -33.42 11.37
N ASN A 93 7.62 -32.72 10.55
CA ASN A 93 7.56 -32.90 9.09
C ASN A 93 8.41 -34.10 8.65
N ALA A 94 8.44 -34.37 7.34
CA ALA A 94 9.22 -35.46 6.75
C ALA A 94 10.72 -35.37 7.06
N GLN A 95 11.24 -34.17 7.32
CA GLN A 95 12.64 -33.91 7.67
C GLN A 95 12.90 -33.94 9.19
N GLY A 96 11.88 -34.24 10.00
CA GLY A 96 12.00 -34.36 11.46
C GLY A 96 11.93 -33.04 12.24
N PHE A 97 11.79 -31.89 11.57
CA PHE A 97 11.61 -30.60 12.23
C PHE A 97 10.26 -30.54 12.92
N ALA A 98 10.21 -29.96 14.13
CA ALA A 98 8.97 -29.74 14.84
C ALA A 98 8.21 -28.52 14.29
N LEU A 99 6.91 -28.65 14.04
CA LEU A 99 6.03 -27.58 13.58
C LEU A 99 4.55 -27.87 13.93
N PRO A 100 3.66 -26.85 13.87
CA PRO A 100 2.23 -27.08 13.95
C PRO A 100 1.75 -27.94 12.77
N VAL A 101 1.22 -29.12 13.07
CA VAL A 101 0.55 -29.99 12.07
C VAL A 101 -0.95 -29.73 12.01
N ARG A 102 -1.51 -29.11 13.06
CA ARG A 102 -2.87 -28.56 13.10
C ARG A 102 -2.82 -27.20 13.79
N SER A 103 -3.58 -26.26 13.25
CA SER A 103 -3.74 -24.93 13.83
C SER A 103 -5.19 -24.49 13.81
N LYS A 104 -5.67 -23.95 14.93
CA LYS A 104 -6.97 -23.27 15.03
C LYS A 104 -6.86 -21.77 14.72
N VAL A 105 -5.64 -21.26 14.58
CA VAL A 105 -5.35 -19.85 14.32
C VAL A 105 -4.52 -19.70 13.06
N SER A 106 -4.86 -18.74 12.23
CA SER A 106 -4.14 -18.45 10.98
C SER A 106 -3.50 -17.08 11.01
N THR A 107 -3.86 -16.24 11.98
CA THR A 107 -3.53 -14.81 11.97
C THR A 107 -3.05 -14.36 13.33
N LEU A 108 -1.97 -13.58 13.33
CA LEU A 108 -1.43 -12.93 14.52
C LEU A 108 -1.44 -11.43 14.28
N VAL A 109 -1.94 -10.66 15.25
CA VAL A 109 -1.99 -9.20 15.19
C VAL A 109 -1.11 -8.62 16.27
N CYS A 110 0.01 -8.00 15.89
CA CYS A 110 0.89 -7.28 16.80
C CYS A 110 0.35 -5.88 17.07
N MET A 111 0.13 -5.54 18.34
CA MET A 111 -0.30 -4.20 18.74
C MET A 111 0.87 -3.24 18.91
N ARG A 112 0.60 -1.93 18.82
CA ARG A 112 1.54 -0.88 19.17
C ARG A 112 2.20 -1.17 20.51
N GLY A 113 3.53 -1.07 20.57
CA GLY A 113 4.34 -1.40 21.75
C GLY A 113 5.06 -2.74 21.64
N VAL A 114 4.65 -3.65 20.74
CA VAL A 114 5.45 -4.84 20.40
C VAL A 114 6.66 -4.40 19.55
N PRO A 115 7.90 -4.84 19.83
CA PRO A 115 9.06 -4.58 18.96
C PRO A 115 8.80 -5.01 17.52
N TYR A 116 9.42 -4.36 16.54
CA TYR A 116 9.19 -4.66 15.11
C TYR A 116 10.48 -4.94 14.33
N GLN A 117 11.64 -4.74 14.95
CA GLN A 117 12.96 -4.97 14.37
C GLN A 117 13.76 -5.97 15.19
N ILE A 118 14.43 -6.90 14.52
CA ILE A 118 15.48 -7.73 15.08
C ILE A 118 16.81 -7.23 14.55
N SER A 119 17.70 -6.81 15.45
CA SER A 119 19.04 -6.35 15.09
C SER A 119 19.91 -7.49 14.58
N ARG A 120 20.80 -7.16 13.63
CA ARG A 120 21.79 -8.11 13.09
C ARG A 120 22.64 -8.70 14.22
N SER A 121 22.79 -10.02 14.22
CA SER A 121 23.74 -10.77 15.04
C SER A 121 24.74 -11.53 14.17
N PRO A 122 25.94 -11.87 14.68
CA PRO A 122 26.84 -12.79 14.00
C PRO A 122 26.12 -14.11 13.68
N VAL A 123 26.49 -14.73 12.56
CA VAL A 123 26.03 -16.06 12.18
C VAL A 123 26.87 -17.07 12.96
N SER A 124 26.28 -17.75 13.93
CA SER A 124 26.98 -18.73 14.78
C SER A 124 27.25 -20.06 14.08
N ASP A 125 26.42 -20.42 13.09
CA ASP A 125 26.45 -21.71 12.41
C ASP A 125 26.40 -21.55 10.89
N THR A 126 27.11 -22.39 10.14
CA THR A 126 26.99 -22.42 8.68
C THR A 126 25.51 -22.66 8.31
N PRO A 127 24.86 -21.79 7.51
CA PRO A 127 23.48 -22.00 7.13
C PRO A 127 23.35 -23.40 6.48
N PRO A 128 22.33 -24.20 6.84
CA PRO A 128 22.14 -25.52 6.24
C PRO A 128 21.93 -25.46 4.72
N GLN A 129 21.64 -24.28 4.19
CA GLN A 129 21.46 -24.00 2.77
C GLN A 129 22.54 -23.04 2.25
N LYS A 130 23.12 -23.34 1.08
CA LYS A 130 24.09 -22.47 0.40
C LYS A 130 23.39 -21.21 -0.12
N LEU A 131 23.39 -20.15 0.69
CA LEU A 131 22.82 -18.85 0.34
C LEU A 131 23.78 -18.02 -0.54
N PRO A 132 23.27 -17.21 -1.47
CA PRO A 132 24.05 -16.17 -2.12
C PRO A 132 24.76 -15.27 -1.10
N ALA A 133 25.98 -14.81 -1.42
CA ALA A 133 26.85 -14.07 -0.49
C ALA A 133 26.17 -12.83 0.13
N GLN A 134 25.30 -12.17 -0.63
CA GLN A 134 24.54 -10.99 -0.18
C GLN A 134 23.50 -11.29 0.92
N PHE A 135 23.08 -12.56 1.05
CA PHE A 135 22.10 -13.02 2.05
C PHE A 135 22.75 -13.80 3.20
N ALA A 136 23.86 -14.48 2.95
CA ALA A 136 24.50 -15.40 3.91
C ALA A 136 24.90 -14.76 5.25
N LYS A 137 25.03 -13.43 5.32
CA LYS A 137 25.38 -12.66 6.54
C LYS A 137 24.25 -11.73 7.03
N ARG A 138 23.04 -11.86 6.49
CA ARG A 138 21.89 -11.04 6.87
C ARG A 138 21.05 -11.82 7.88
N THR A 139 21.00 -11.34 9.12
CA THR A 139 20.31 -11.98 10.25
C THR A 139 19.33 -11.03 10.94
N GLU A 140 19.40 -9.74 10.58
CA GLU A 140 18.37 -8.77 10.88
C GLU A 140 17.08 -9.10 10.12
N ALA A 141 15.95 -8.85 10.75
CA ALA A 141 14.63 -9.16 10.20
C ALA A 141 13.56 -8.27 10.81
N ALA A 142 12.39 -8.24 10.17
CA ALA A 142 11.16 -7.81 10.80
C ALA A 142 10.70 -8.87 11.80
N VAL A 143 10.33 -8.44 13.00
CA VAL A 143 9.71 -9.33 14.01
C VAL A 143 8.48 -10.02 13.42
N ASP A 144 7.66 -9.27 12.69
CA ASP A 144 6.41 -9.77 12.10
C ASP A 144 6.68 -10.91 11.09
N SER A 145 7.71 -10.77 10.24
CA SER A 145 8.09 -11.78 9.24
C SER A 145 8.71 -13.04 9.86
N GLU A 146 9.39 -12.89 11.01
CA GLU A 146 9.92 -14.01 11.80
C GLU A 146 8.82 -14.73 12.57
N LEU A 147 7.85 -13.98 13.09
CA LEU A 147 6.68 -14.54 13.76
C LEU A 147 5.79 -15.37 12.82
N ALA A 148 5.80 -15.06 11.51
CA ALA A 148 5.09 -15.85 10.51
C ALA A 148 5.52 -17.31 10.49
N MET A 149 6.77 -17.58 10.87
CA MET A 149 7.37 -18.91 10.95
C MET A 149 7.61 -19.35 12.39
N ALA A 150 7.05 -18.67 13.40
CA ALA A 150 7.31 -18.94 14.81
C ALA A 150 6.96 -20.37 15.25
N GLY A 151 6.05 -21.04 14.55
CA GLY A 151 5.72 -22.44 14.83
C GLY A 151 6.82 -23.42 14.41
N VAL A 152 7.63 -23.09 13.40
CA VAL A 152 8.62 -23.99 12.84
C VAL A 152 9.91 -23.93 13.66
N HIS A 153 10.39 -25.08 14.11
CA HIS A 153 11.66 -25.19 14.82
C HIS A 153 12.82 -25.31 13.83
N GLY A 154 13.96 -24.72 14.15
CA GLY A 154 15.17 -24.82 13.33
C GLY A 154 15.13 -23.99 12.04
N VAL A 155 14.27 -22.97 11.96
CA VAL A 155 14.29 -22.01 10.85
C VAL A 155 15.65 -21.33 10.80
N PRO A 156 16.35 -21.32 9.65
CA PRO A 156 17.61 -20.61 9.52
C PRO A 156 17.47 -19.13 9.82
N VAL A 157 18.36 -18.60 10.65
CA VAL A 157 18.38 -17.16 11.01
C VAL A 157 18.95 -16.31 9.88
N ALA A 158 19.84 -16.87 9.07
CA ALA A 158 20.46 -16.16 7.97
C ALA A 158 19.59 -16.23 6.70
N GLY A 159 19.37 -15.08 6.08
CA GLY A 159 18.70 -14.98 4.78
C GLY A 159 17.18 -15.17 4.81
N PRO A 160 16.52 -14.98 3.66
CA PRO A 160 15.08 -15.15 3.52
C PRO A 160 14.68 -16.63 3.45
N VAL A 161 13.44 -16.93 3.86
CA VAL A 161 12.81 -18.26 3.73
C VAL A 161 11.65 -18.17 2.74
N ASN A 162 11.47 -19.16 1.87
CA ASN A 162 10.37 -19.15 0.90
C ASN A 162 9.00 -19.03 1.60
N ASN A 163 8.15 -18.14 1.11
CA ASN A 163 6.77 -18.05 1.56
C ASN A 163 5.89 -19.06 0.79
N PRO A 164 5.35 -20.12 1.44
CA PRO A 164 4.51 -21.10 0.76
C PRO A 164 3.13 -20.55 0.33
N TYR A 165 2.74 -19.37 0.82
CA TYR A 165 1.49 -18.70 0.46
C TYR A 165 1.64 -17.69 -0.69
N PHE A 166 2.87 -17.43 -1.15
CA PHE A 166 3.11 -16.54 -2.28
C PHE A 166 2.39 -17.02 -3.54
N LYS A 167 1.72 -16.10 -4.24
CA LYS A 167 0.93 -16.32 -5.47
C LYS A 167 -0.22 -17.31 -5.34
N LYS A 168 -0.61 -17.72 -4.12
CA LYS A 168 -1.86 -18.44 -3.93
C LYS A 168 -3.04 -17.55 -4.32
N ASP A 169 -4.13 -18.20 -4.69
CA ASP A 169 -5.42 -17.63 -5.10
C ASP A 169 -6.58 -18.16 -4.24
N SER A 170 -6.26 -18.87 -3.17
CA SER A 170 -7.20 -19.44 -2.21
C SER A 170 -7.00 -18.83 -0.82
N SER A 171 -8.04 -18.87 0.01
CA SER A 171 -7.95 -18.40 1.39
C SER A 171 -6.92 -19.20 2.21
N ILE A 172 -6.47 -18.64 3.33
CA ILE A 172 -5.50 -19.31 4.20
C ILE A 172 -6.06 -20.62 4.77
N ALA A 173 -7.37 -20.68 4.99
CA ALA A 173 -8.07 -21.89 5.42
C ALA A 173 -7.97 -23.02 4.37
N GLU A 174 -8.07 -22.67 3.09
CA GLU A 174 -7.99 -23.62 1.97
C GLU A 174 -6.56 -24.01 1.62
N ALA A 175 -5.59 -23.11 1.85
CA ALA A 175 -4.18 -23.35 1.54
C ALA A 175 -3.54 -24.46 2.41
N LYS A 176 -4.17 -24.83 3.53
CA LYS A 176 -3.71 -25.91 4.44
C LYS A 176 -2.25 -25.73 4.88
N LEU A 177 -1.91 -24.53 5.33
CA LEU A 177 -0.59 -24.15 5.83
C LEU A 177 -0.61 -23.96 7.36
N PRO A 178 -0.85 -25.01 8.18
CA PRO A 178 -1.09 -24.86 9.62
C PRO A 178 0.10 -24.28 10.40
N TYR A 179 1.30 -24.30 9.82
CA TYR A 179 2.53 -23.81 10.44
C TYR A 179 2.87 -22.35 10.08
N VAL A 180 2.14 -21.74 9.16
CA VAL A 180 2.31 -20.34 8.77
C VAL A 180 1.28 -19.48 9.51
N LEU A 181 1.75 -18.43 10.19
CA LEU A 181 0.89 -17.37 10.71
C LEU A 181 0.96 -16.18 9.76
N LEU A 182 -0.21 -15.70 9.34
CA LEU A 182 -0.33 -14.41 8.66
C LEU A 182 -0.23 -13.32 9.72
N VAL A 183 0.96 -12.74 9.87
CA VAL A 183 1.22 -11.70 10.88
C VAL A 183 1.02 -10.31 10.29
N GLY A 184 0.11 -9.54 10.89
CA GLY A 184 -0.04 -8.12 10.63
C GLY A 184 0.08 -7.30 11.91
N ARG A 185 0.10 -5.98 11.78
CA ARG A 185 0.37 -5.07 12.89
C ARG A 185 -0.53 -3.85 12.86
N ILE A 186 -1.05 -3.50 14.04
CA ILE A 186 -1.73 -2.23 14.29
C ILE A 186 -0.80 -1.37 15.13
N ASP A 187 0.03 -0.59 14.45
CA ASP A 187 1.06 0.29 15.02
C ASP A 187 1.26 1.50 14.11
N GLY A 188 1.84 2.56 14.65
CA GLY A 188 2.01 3.82 13.94
C GLY A 188 2.50 4.93 14.87
N PRO A 189 2.51 6.19 14.40
CA PRO A 189 3.07 7.31 15.14
C PRO A 189 2.45 7.56 16.52
N SER A 190 1.18 7.22 16.71
CA SER A 190 0.45 7.46 17.95
C SER A 190 -0.61 6.39 18.21
N TYR A 191 -1.06 6.29 19.47
CA TYR A 191 -2.22 5.46 19.83
C TYR A 191 -3.46 5.86 19.03
N SER A 192 -3.73 7.16 18.86
CA SER A 192 -4.90 7.65 18.11
C SER A 192 -4.88 7.24 16.64
N THR A 193 -3.70 7.24 16.01
CA THR A 193 -3.53 6.73 14.64
C THR A 193 -3.84 5.23 14.58
N CYS A 194 -3.37 4.44 15.55
CA CYS A 194 -3.65 3.00 15.61
C CYS A 194 -5.14 2.69 15.80
N LYS A 195 -5.79 3.39 16.74
CA LYS A 195 -7.23 3.25 16.98
C LYS A 195 -8.05 3.63 15.73
N ARG A 196 -7.67 4.75 15.08
CA ARG A 196 -8.29 5.19 13.83
C ARG A 196 -8.15 4.14 12.72
N MET A 197 -7.00 3.48 12.57
CA MET A 197 -6.82 2.42 11.55
C MET A 197 -7.86 1.30 11.69
N ILE A 198 -8.20 0.91 12.92
CA ILE A 198 -9.24 -0.10 13.21
C ILE A 198 -10.62 0.45 12.83
N ASP A 199 -10.96 1.63 13.36
CA ASP A 199 -12.28 2.22 13.19
C ASP A 199 -12.57 2.52 11.71
N ASP A 200 -11.58 3.05 10.98
CA ASP A 200 -11.67 3.32 9.55
C ASP A 200 -11.81 2.03 8.73
N ALA A 201 -11.13 0.93 9.09
CA ALA A 201 -11.28 -0.36 8.41
C ALA A 201 -12.72 -0.89 8.53
N ILE A 202 -13.28 -0.90 9.76
CA ILE A 202 -14.65 -1.36 10.03
C ILE A 202 -15.68 -0.51 9.28
N LEU A 203 -15.55 0.82 9.34
CA LEU A 203 -16.46 1.74 8.65
C LEU A 203 -16.37 1.58 7.14
N THR A 204 -15.15 1.42 6.61
CA THR A 204 -14.95 1.26 5.17
C THR A 204 -15.47 -0.08 4.68
N GLU A 205 -15.44 -1.15 5.47
CA GLU A 205 -16.06 -2.42 5.08
C GLU A 205 -17.58 -2.33 4.94
N GLN A 206 -18.26 -1.41 5.65
CA GLN A 206 -19.70 -1.19 5.52
C GLN A 206 -20.08 -0.41 4.25
N GLN A 207 -19.17 0.43 3.76
CA GLN A 207 -19.40 1.35 2.63
C GLN A 207 -18.70 0.88 1.35
N GLY A 208 -17.56 0.22 1.46
CA GLY A 208 -16.59 0.01 0.39
C GLY A 208 -15.58 1.15 0.30
N LEU A 209 -14.37 0.85 -0.16
CA LEU A 209 -13.34 1.83 -0.45
C LEU A 209 -13.54 2.40 -1.85
N TRP A 210 -13.96 3.67 -1.93
CA TRP A 210 -14.17 4.40 -3.17
C TRP A 210 -13.25 5.61 -3.25
N GLY A 211 -12.67 5.88 -4.42
CA GLY A 211 -11.81 7.04 -4.62
C GLY A 211 -10.87 6.91 -5.82
N MET A 212 -9.91 7.83 -5.86
CA MET A 212 -8.83 7.88 -6.85
C MET A 212 -7.70 6.90 -6.48
N CYS A 213 -7.06 6.35 -7.50
CA CYS A 213 -5.77 5.67 -7.40
C CYS A 213 -4.65 6.55 -7.96
N TYR A 214 -3.54 6.64 -7.23
CA TYR A 214 -2.34 7.35 -7.65
C TYR A 214 -1.16 6.40 -7.74
N LEU A 215 -0.53 6.35 -8.90
CA LEU A 215 0.60 5.48 -9.22
C LEU A 215 1.81 6.34 -9.56
N ASP A 216 2.96 6.05 -8.96
CA ASP A 216 4.15 6.90 -8.97
C ASP A 216 5.38 6.07 -9.36
N LYS A 217 5.74 6.10 -10.65
CA LYS A 217 6.82 5.29 -11.24
C LYS A 217 8.20 5.86 -10.90
N ALA A 218 9.22 4.99 -10.90
CA ALA A 218 10.59 5.39 -10.59
C ALA A 218 11.46 5.61 -11.83
N LEU A 219 11.26 4.83 -12.90
CA LEU A 219 12.02 4.87 -14.16
C LEU A 219 13.56 4.80 -13.96
N LYS A 220 14.02 3.91 -13.06
CA LYS A 220 15.43 3.76 -12.65
C LYS A 220 16.28 2.80 -13.52
N GLY A 221 15.75 2.34 -14.67
CA GLY A 221 16.45 1.46 -15.61
C GLY A 221 16.11 -0.03 -15.45
N ALA A 222 16.75 -0.89 -16.26
CA ALA A 222 16.33 -2.28 -16.46
C ALA A 222 16.27 -3.14 -15.18
N GLY A 223 17.25 -2.99 -14.28
CA GLY A 223 17.26 -3.71 -12.99
C GLY A 223 16.11 -3.35 -12.03
N TYR A 224 15.40 -2.26 -12.33
CA TYR A 224 14.26 -1.74 -11.58
C TYR A 224 12.95 -1.88 -12.37
N ALA A 225 12.97 -2.42 -13.59
CA ALA A 225 11.79 -2.46 -14.45
C ALA A 225 10.60 -3.20 -13.81
N ILE A 226 10.87 -4.23 -12.99
CA ILE A 226 9.81 -5.03 -12.36
C ILE A 226 8.90 -4.20 -11.44
N GLY A 227 9.43 -3.21 -10.71
CA GLY A 227 8.61 -2.38 -9.84
C GLY A 227 7.68 -1.46 -10.63
N ASP A 228 8.17 -0.91 -11.74
CA ASP A 228 7.36 -0.11 -12.66
C ASP A 228 6.31 -0.97 -13.39
N GLN A 229 6.64 -2.23 -13.70
CA GLN A 229 5.70 -3.20 -14.29
C GLN A 229 4.54 -3.51 -13.34
N TRP A 230 4.79 -3.62 -12.03
CA TRP A 230 3.71 -3.79 -11.05
C TRP A 230 2.72 -2.62 -11.11
N LEU A 231 3.21 -1.38 -11.21
CA LEU A 231 2.34 -0.21 -11.33
C LEU A 231 1.57 -0.20 -12.65
N ASP A 232 2.20 -0.61 -13.76
CA ASP A 232 1.52 -0.75 -15.06
C ASP A 232 0.40 -1.81 -15.00
N HIS A 233 0.60 -2.90 -14.24
CA HIS A 233 -0.42 -3.93 -14.03
C HIS A 233 -1.60 -3.41 -13.22
N ILE A 234 -1.33 -2.64 -12.15
CA ILE A 234 -2.38 -1.98 -11.35
C ILE A 234 -3.21 -1.03 -12.23
N ALA A 235 -2.57 -0.23 -13.08
CA ALA A 235 -3.27 0.68 -13.98
C ALA A 235 -4.23 -0.05 -14.93
N ARG A 236 -3.80 -1.20 -15.49
CA ARG A 236 -4.66 -2.05 -16.34
C ARG A 236 -5.84 -2.65 -15.57
N LEU A 237 -5.59 -3.15 -14.36
CA LEU A 237 -6.66 -3.68 -13.50
C LEU A 237 -7.67 -2.59 -13.12
N ASN A 238 -7.20 -1.39 -12.83
CA ASN A 238 -8.06 -0.25 -12.51
C ASN A 238 -8.89 0.22 -13.71
N ASP A 239 -8.33 0.25 -14.92
CA ASP A 239 -9.09 0.55 -16.15
C ASP A 239 -10.23 -0.47 -16.36
N ALA A 240 -9.94 -1.76 -16.17
CA ALA A 240 -10.90 -2.85 -16.30
C ALA A 240 -11.97 -2.87 -15.19
N THR A 241 -11.69 -2.27 -14.03
CA THR A 241 -12.62 -2.22 -12.89
C THR A 241 -13.35 -0.87 -12.76
N GLY A 242 -12.91 0.16 -13.48
CA GLY A 242 -13.47 1.50 -13.40
C GLY A 242 -12.97 2.32 -12.20
N ILE A 243 -11.78 2.02 -11.67
CA ILE A 243 -11.13 2.82 -10.63
C ILE A 243 -10.37 3.98 -11.32
N PRO A 244 -10.74 5.25 -11.09
CA PRO A 244 -10.03 6.38 -11.67
C PRO A 244 -8.56 6.39 -11.24
N THR A 245 -7.64 6.43 -12.20
CA THR A 245 -6.21 6.25 -11.93
C THR A 245 -5.37 7.37 -12.55
N VAL A 246 -4.49 7.94 -11.73
CA VAL A 246 -3.45 8.88 -12.13
C VAL A 246 -2.12 8.15 -12.13
N MET A 247 -1.43 8.17 -13.27
CA MET A 247 -0.08 7.61 -13.39
C MET A 247 0.92 8.74 -13.57
N ASP A 248 1.85 8.90 -12.63
CA ASP A 248 3.06 9.70 -12.82
C ASP A 248 4.14 8.81 -13.45
N ALA A 249 4.40 9.04 -14.73
CA ALA A 249 5.38 8.30 -15.52
C ALA A 249 6.65 9.14 -15.76
N ASN A 250 7.14 9.78 -14.71
CA ASN A 250 8.32 10.65 -14.75
C ASN A 250 9.46 10.08 -13.88
N LYS A 251 10.69 10.58 -14.07
CA LYS A 251 11.86 10.15 -13.26
C LYS A 251 11.81 10.66 -11.82
N GLN A 252 11.18 11.82 -11.62
CA GLN A 252 10.84 12.29 -10.29
C GLN A 252 9.51 11.70 -9.86
N THR A 253 9.34 11.53 -8.55
CA THR A 253 8.04 11.24 -7.96
C THR A 253 7.12 12.47 -7.99
N PHE A 254 5.85 12.29 -7.61
CA PHE A 254 4.92 13.40 -7.37
C PHE A 254 5.58 14.55 -6.59
N THR A 255 5.56 15.75 -7.18
CA THR A 255 6.29 16.92 -6.68
C THR A 255 5.65 17.56 -5.46
N THR A 256 6.41 18.39 -4.74
CA THR A 256 6.00 19.02 -3.47
C THR A 256 4.59 19.58 -3.52
N ASN A 257 3.76 19.14 -2.57
CA ASN A 257 2.35 19.51 -2.45
C ASN A 257 1.53 19.22 -3.71
N TYR A 258 1.85 18.16 -4.45
CA TYR A 258 1.00 17.71 -5.55
C TYR A 258 -0.46 17.63 -5.09
N PRO A 259 -1.44 18.17 -5.84
CA PRO A 259 -2.85 18.28 -5.45
C PRO A 259 -3.55 16.91 -5.48
N MET A 260 -3.04 15.94 -4.73
CA MET A 260 -3.64 14.63 -4.55
C MET A 260 -4.92 14.79 -3.73
N ASN A 261 -6.06 14.40 -4.27
CA ASN A 261 -7.35 14.45 -3.59
C ASN A 261 -8.04 13.08 -3.67
N ASP A 262 -9.00 12.82 -2.80
CA ASP A 262 -9.79 11.59 -2.85
C ASP A 262 -8.95 10.30 -2.97
N ALA A 263 -7.73 10.31 -2.44
CA ALA A 263 -6.79 9.22 -2.58
C ALA A 263 -7.22 8.04 -1.71
N ALA A 264 -7.88 7.07 -2.34
CA ALA A 264 -8.21 5.78 -1.77
C ALA A 264 -7.04 4.80 -1.92
N LEU A 265 -6.28 4.93 -3.00
CA LEU A 265 -5.13 4.09 -3.30
C LEU A 265 -3.91 4.93 -3.67
N TYR A 266 -2.75 4.56 -3.13
CA TYR A 266 -1.45 5.10 -3.55
C TYR A 266 -0.41 3.99 -3.65
N PHE A 267 0.29 3.90 -4.78
CA PHE A 267 1.42 3.01 -4.97
C PHE A 267 2.56 3.78 -5.62
N GLY A 268 3.69 3.92 -4.94
CA GLY A 268 4.83 4.69 -5.46
C GLY A 268 6.19 4.13 -5.12
N TRP A 269 7.22 4.57 -5.84
CA TRP A 269 8.63 4.30 -5.55
C TRP A 269 9.55 5.20 -6.40
N TYR A 270 10.83 5.42 -6.16
CA TYR A 270 11.76 4.88 -5.16
C TYR A 270 12.56 6.05 -4.57
N THR A 271 12.02 6.71 -3.54
CA THR A 271 12.72 7.77 -2.79
C THR A 271 12.72 7.48 -1.29
N THR A 272 13.78 7.89 -0.59
CA THR A 272 14.04 7.50 0.80
C THR A 272 13.05 8.10 1.80
N ASN A 273 12.68 9.35 1.61
CA ASN A 273 11.89 10.12 2.56
C ASN A 273 10.57 10.54 1.91
N ARG A 274 9.52 10.65 2.73
CA ARG A 274 8.24 11.23 2.30
C ARG A 274 8.45 12.51 1.51
N ASN A 275 7.64 12.69 0.49
CA ASN A 275 7.61 13.90 -0.31
C ASN A 275 6.21 14.11 -0.89
N GLY A 276 6.14 14.91 -1.95
CA GLY A 276 4.92 15.09 -2.72
C GLY A 276 3.75 15.63 -1.87
N PRO A 277 2.57 15.00 -1.93
CA PRO A 277 1.39 15.44 -1.18
C PRO A 277 1.55 15.30 0.33
N LEU A 278 2.40 14.40 0.83
CA LEU A 278 2.60 14.19 2.27
C LEU A 278 3.25 15.39 2.97
N LEU A 279 3.87 16.30 2.20
CA LEU A 279 4.44 17.54 2.71
C LEU A 279 3.39 18.63 2.96
N ASN A 280 2.20 18.50 2.37
CA ASN A 280 1.11 19.44 2.59
C ASN A 280 0.42 19.11 3.93
N PRO A 281 0.43 20.01 4.94
CA PRO A 281 -0.22 19.76 6.22
C PRO A 281 -1.71 19.44 6.11
N ALA A 282 -2.41 20.01 5.11
CA ALA A 282 -3.84 19.82 4.88
C ALA A 282 -4.18 18.49 4.18
N PHE A 283 -3.23 17.89 3.47
CA PHE A 283 -3.48 16.62 2.76
C PHE A 283 -3.90 15.51 3.72
N ARG A 284 -4.92 14.75 3.33
CA ARG A 284 -5.34 13.49 3.96
C ARG A 284 -5.72 12.49 2.89
N PHE A 285 -5.39 11.22 3.13
CA PHE A 285 -5.98 10.11 2.38
C PHE A 285 -7.47 9.98 2.71
N ARG A 286 -8.23 9.31 1.84
CA ARG A 286 -9.61 8.94 2.17
C ARG A 286 -9.62 7.95 3.34
N ARG A 287 -10.73 7.96 4.09
CA ARG A 287 -10.99 6.91 5.09
C ARG A 287 -10.85 5.53 4.43
N GLY A 288 -10.18 4.62 5.12
CA GLY A 288 -9.95 3.27 4.62
C GLY A 288 -8.87 3.14 3.55
N ALA A 289 -8.18 4.22 3.18
CA ALA A 289 -7.22 4.17 2.10
C ALA A 289 -6.08 3.16 2.35
N VAL A 290 -5.63 2.55 1.25
CA VAL A 290 -4.45 1.69 1.19
C VAL A 290 -3.37 2.43 0.43
N ALA A 291 -2.28 2.77 1.10
CA ALA A 291 -1.21 3.56 0.51
C ALA A 291 0.14 2.91 0.79
N VAL A 292 0.98 2.75 -0.23
CA VAL A 292 2.26 2.07 -0.12
C VAL A 292 3.32 2.82 -0.92
N HIS A 293 4.50 3.02 -0.32
CA HIS A 293 5.68 3.47 -1.05
C HIS A 293 6.82 2.48 -0.89
N LEU A 294 7.31 1.94 -2.01
CA LEU A 294 8.44 1.04 -2.01
C LEU A 294 9.72 1.83 -1.77
N HIS A 295 10.35 1.55 -0.64
CA HIS A 295 11.73 1.91 -0.36
C HIS A 295 12.32 0.88 0.61
N SER A 296 13.63 0.67 0.57
CA SER A 296 14.31 -0.33 1.39
C SER A 296 14.11 -0.16 2.89
N PHE A 297 13.96 1.09 3.34
CA PHE A 297 13.80 1.42 4.77
C PHE A 297 12.49 2.15 5.04
N SER A 298 11.44 1.87 4.26
CA SER A 298 10.16 2.58 4.35
C SER A 298 9.50 2.48 5.73
N ALA A 299 9.76 1.40 6.48
CA ALA A 299 9.22 1.12 7.82
C ALA A 299 10.27 1.16 8.94
N ALA A 300 11.52 1.56 8.68
CA ALA A 300 12.57 1.56 9.70
C ALA A 300 12.22 2.45 10.91
N ASP A 301 11.53 3.57 10.66
CA ASP A 301 11.05 4.52 11.67
C ASP A 301 9.51 4.57 11.70
N LEU A 302 8.81 3.42 11.65
CA LEU A 302 7.35 3.39 11.45
C LEU A 302 6.54 4.21 12.49
N ARG A 303 7.08 4.41 13.70
CA ARG A 303 6.46 5.23 14.76
C ARG A 303 6.78 6.73 14.67
N HIS A 304 7.47 7.18 13.62
CA HIS A 304 7.72 8.60 13.39
C HIS A 304 6.78 9.15 12.31
N ALA A 305 5.93 10.12 12.68
CA ALA A 305 4.98 10.78 11.77
C ALA A 305 5.63 11.48 10.56
N ASN A 306 6.95 11.75 10.61
CA ASN A 306 7.64 12.61 9.65
C ASN A 306 8.87 12.00 8.98
N LYS A 307 9.25 10.75 9.29
CA LYS A 307 10.43 10.08 8.72
C LYS A 307 10.02 8.91 7.82
N LYS A 308 10.82 8.64 6.78
CA LYS A 308 10.59 7.54 5.84
C LYS A 308 9.19 7.63 5.21
N TRP A 309 8.43 6.53 5.14
CA TRP A 309 7.15 6.48 4.44
C TRP A 309 5.98 5.92 5.28
N VAL A 310 6.17 4.81 6.00
CA VAL A 310 5.07 4.15 6.74
C VAL A 310 4.42 5.07 7.77
N GLY A 311 5.21 5.67 8.67
CA GLY A 311 4.69 6.58 9.69
C GLY A 311 3.94 7.79 9.08
N PRO A 312 4.53 8.51 8.12
CA PRO A 312 3.85 9.60 7.42
C PRO A 312 2.57 9.21 6.67
N ILE A 313 2.54 8.04 6.04
CA ILE A 313 1.34 7.53 5.35
C ILE A 313 0.20 7.32 6.36
N LEU A 314 0.49 6.66 7.48
CA LEU A 314 -0.48 6.39 8.54
C LEU A 314 -0.94 7.67 9.23
N GLU A 315 -0.03 8.62 9.47
CA GLU A 315 -0.36 9.95 10.02
C GLU A 315 -1.32 10.73 9.09
N LYS A 316 -1.18 10.55 7.78
CA LYS A 316 -2.02 11.22 6.78
C LYS A 316 -3.35 10.53 6.54
N GLY A 317 -3.72 9.53 7.34
CA GLY A 317 -5.06 8.96 7.34
C GLY A 317 -5.22 7.63 6.60
N ALA A 318 -4.16 7.06 6.02
CA ALA A 318 -4.27 5.72 5.44
C ALA A 318 -4.64 4.70 6.53
N ALA A 319 -5.51 3.74 6.21
CA ALA A 319 -5.88 2.66 7.11
C ALA A 319 -4.89 1.48 7.03
N ALA A 320 -4.22 1.33 5.87
CA ALA A 320 -3.25 0.28 5.66
C ALA A 320 -2.05 0.73 4.80
N THR A 321 -0.89 0.13 5.08
CA THR A 321 0.35 0.26 4.29
C THR A 321 1.20 -0.99 4.42
N LEU A 322 2.13 -1.18 3.49
CA LEU A 322 3.21 -2.16 3.57
C LEU A 322 4.54 -1.42 3.76
N GLY A 323 5.56 -2.10 4.28
CA GLY A 323 6.90 -1.51 4.33
C GLY A 323 8.00 -2.50 4.67
N ASN A 324 9.22 -1.97 4.75
CA ASN A 324 10.43 -2.74 5.02
C ASN A 324 11.24 -2.09 6.16
N VAL A 325 11.61 -2.88 7.17
CA VAL A 325 12.34 -2.39 8.35
C VAL A 325 13.85 -2.29 8.12
N TYR A 326 14.38 -3.07 7.17
CA TYR A 326 15.75 -3.09 6.68
C TYR A 326 15.77 -3.38 5.17
N GLU A 327 16.95 -3.34 4.54
CA GLU A 327 17.15 -3.58 3.10
C GLU A 327 16.55 -4.92 2.63
N PRO A 328 15.48 -4.90 1.80
CA PRO A 328 14.80 -6.10 1.39
C PRO A 328 15.37 -6.68 0.09
N TYR A 329 16.03 -5.90 -0.78
CA TYR A 329 16.15 -6.18 -2.22
C TYR A 329 14.80 -6.23 -2.95
N LEU A 330 14.70 -5.55 -4.10
CA LEU A 330 13.44 -5.36 -4.84
C LEU A 330 12.63 -6.65 -5.05
N GLN A 331 13.29 -7.73 -5.49
CA GLN A 331 12.64 -9.02 -5.79
C GLN A 331 12.08 -9.75 -4.57
N LEU A 332 12.42 -9.32 -3.35
CA LEU A 332 12.00 -9.93 -2.09
C LEU A 332 11.01 -9.01 -1.34
N THR A 333 10.46 -8.01 -2.04
CA THR A 333 9.41 -7.12 -1.51
C THR A 333 8.03 -7.61 -1.90
N HIS A 334 6.99 -6.96 -1.39
CA HIS A 334 5.61 -7.20 -1.83
C HIS A 334 5.43 -6.78 -3.29
N TYR A 335 4.87 -7.67 -4.10
CA TYR A 335 4.54 -7.45 -5.50
C TYR A 335 3.23 -6.67 -5.53
N PHE A 336 3.31 -5.36 -5.79
CA PHE A 336 2.17 -4.45 -5.61
C PHE A 336 0.97 -4.80 -6.50
N ASP A 337 1.20 -5.34 -7.68
CA ASP A 337 0.15 -5.80 -8.58
C ASP A 337 -0.63 -6.98 -8.00
N ILE A 338 0.06 -7.98 -7.44
CA ILE A 338 -0.57 -9.11 -6.76
C ILE A 338 -1.32 -8.62 -5.52
N PHE A 339 -0.69 -7.76 -4.71
CA PHE A 339 -1.33 -7.22 -3.51
C PHE A 339 -2.65 -6.52 -3.84
N HIS A 340 -2.63 -5.60 -4.81
CA HIS A 340 -3.80 -4.86 -5.25
C HIS A 340 -4.87 -5.78 -5.87
N GLN A 341 -4.45 -6.75 -6.69
CA GLN A 341 -5.36 -7.74 -7.27
C GLN A 341 -6.10 -8.53 -6.17
N ARG A 342 -5.39 -9.03 -5.15
CA ARG A 342 -6.00 -9.80 -4.06
C ARG A 342 -6.95 -8.96 -3.21
N LEU A 343 -6.64 -7.68 -2.98
CA LEU A 343 -7.58 -6.76 -2.34
C LEU A 343 -8.86 -6.60 -3.15
N ILE A 344 -8.77 -6.41 -4.47
CA ILE A 344 -9.93 -6.27 -5.38
C ILE A 344 -10.77 -7.56 -5.42
N GLU A 345 -10.13 -8.72 -5.41
CA GLU A 345 -10.78 -10.03 -5.32
C GLU A 345 -11.44 -10.28 -3.94
N GLY A 346 -11.22 -9.36 -3.00
CA GLY A 346 -11.87 -9.32 -1.71
C GLY A 346 -11.13 -10.07 -0.63
N HIS A 347 -9.88 -10.50 -0.81
CA HIS A 347 -9.09 -11.06 0.29
C HIS A 347 -8.85 -10.02 1.40
N SER A 348 -8.56 -10.49 2.61
CA SER A 348 -8.16 -9.58 3.69
C SER A 348 -6.79 -8.96 3.41
N LEU A 349 -6.50 -7.85 4.09
CA LEU A 349 -5.22 -7.14 4.00
C LEU A 349 -4.04 -8.09 4.21
N VAL A 350 -4.10 -8.94 5.24
CA VAL A 350 -2.99 -9.85 5.56
C VAL A 350 -2.87 -11.00 4.57
N GLU A 351 -3.99 -11.50 4.04
CA GLU A 351 -3.93 -12.51 2.98
C GLU A 351 -3.32 -11.93 1.71
N ALA A 352 -3.79 -10.77 1.27
CA ALA A 352 -3.28 -10.07 0.09
C ALA A 352 -1.77 -9.76 0.22
N ALA A 353 -1.34 -9.34 1.41
CA ALA A 353 0.08 -9.08 1.68
C ALA A 353 0.92 -10.36 1.59
N TYR A 354 0.51 -11.45 2.24
CA TYR A 354 1.28 -12.69 2.19
C TYR A 354 1.20 -13.41 0.84
N MET A 355 0.13 -13.24 0.07
CA MET A 355 0.10 -13.73 -1.31
C MET A 355 1.04 -12.94 -2.25
N SER A 356 1.42 -11.71 -1.88
CA SER A 356 2.24 -10.84 -2.71
C SER A 356 3.72 -10.78 -2.31
N VAL A 357 4.14 -11.37 -1.18
CA VAL A 357 5.55 -11.42 -0.77
C VAL A 357 6.17 -12.80 -1.00
N PRO A 358 7.29 -12.94 -1.73
CA PRO A 358 7.86 -14.24 -2.04
C PRO A 358 8.61 -14.90 -0.86
N TYR A 359 8.99 -14.15 0.16
CA TYR A 359 9.80 -14.65 1.27
C TYR A 359 9.31 -14.16 2.65
N LEU A 360 9.56 -14.99 3.67
CA LEU A 360 9.36 -14.75 5.10
C LEU A 360 10.73 -14.76 5.82
N SER A 361 10.74 -14.55 7.13
CA SER A 361 11.98 -14.38 7.91
C SER A 361 12.85 -13.25 7.33
N TRP A 362 12.20 -12.20 6.84
CA TRP A 362 12.84 -11.13 6.08
C TRP A 362 12.37 -9.76 6.57
N GLN A 363 12.41 -8.75 5.71
CA GLN A 363 12.31 -7.34 6.15
C GLN A 363 10.91 -6.76 6.12
N ASN A 364 9.92 -7.51 5.62
CA ASN A 364 8.62 -6.97 5.26
C ASN A 364 7.66 -6.93 6.47
N VAL A 365 6.84 -5.87 6.53
CA VAL A 365 5.79 -5.68 7.54
C VAL A 365 4.47 -5.27 6.89
N VAL A 366 3.36 -5.64 7.52
CA VAL A 366 1.98 -5.33 7.10
C VAL A 366 1.32 -4.49 8.19
N LEU A 367 0.98 -3.24 7.88
CA LEU A 367 0.40 -2.29 8.82
C LEU A 367 -1.06 -2.03 8.46
N GLY A 368 -1.95 -2.13 9.45
CA GLY A 368 -3.40 -2.03 9.28
C GLY A 368 -4.11 -3.13 10.04
N ASP A 369 -5.43 -3.06 10.07
CA ASP A 369 -6.28 -4.18 10.52
C ASP A 369 -6.05 -5.40 9.59
N PRO A 370 -5.50 -6.51 10.08
CA PRO A 370 -5.20 -7.68 9.24
C PRO A 370 -6.42 -8.30 8.55
N LEU A 371 -7.61 -8.11 9.13
CA LEU A 371 -8.88 -8.60 8.59
C LEU A 371 -9.51 -7.63 7.59
N TYR A 372 -8.91 -6.46 7.35
CA TYR A 372 -9.49 -5.42 6.50
C TYR A 372 -9.74 -5.88 5.07
N ARG A 373 -10.98 -5.73 4.57
CA ARG A 373 -11.40 -6.06 3.19
C ARG A 373 -11.97 -4.83 2.47
N PRO A 374 -11.12 -3.96 1.89
CA PRO A 374 -11.55 -2.66 1.34
C PRO A 374 -12.60 -2.76 0.22
N PHE A 375 -12.60 -3.84 -0.56
CA PHE A 375 -13.39 -3.97 -1.79
C PHE A 375 -14.56 -4.95 -1.72
N LEU A 376 -15.06 -5.28 -0.51
CA LEU A 376 -16.27 -6.12 -0.33
C LEU A 376 -17.48 -5.65 -1.14
N HIS A 377 -17.56 -4.35 -1.40
CA HIS A 377 -18.68 -3.69 -2.06
C HIS A 377 -18.34 -3.14 -3.44
N LEU A 378 -17.24 -3.59 -4.07
CA LEU A 378 -16.86 -3.15 -5.43
C LEU A 378 -17.91 -3.51 -6.50
N ASN A 379 -18.85 -4.40 -6.18
CA ASN A 379 -20.03 -4.70 -7.00
C ASN A 379 -21.13 -3.61 -6.93
N GLY A 380 -20.96 -2.57 -6.10
CA GLY A 380 -21.92 -1.49 -5.89
C GLY A 380 -22.78 -1.63 -4.63
N GLY A 381 -22.60 -2.69 -3.83
CA GLY A 381 -23.28 -2.89 -2.54
C GLY A 381 -22.84 -1.93 -1.43
N GLY A 382 -23.18 -2.28 -0.19
CA GLY A 382 -22.82 -1.50 1.00
C GLY A 382 -23.62 -0.21 1.17
N THR A 383 -23.34 0.51 2.25
CA THR A 383 -23.99 1.79 2.54
C THR A 383 -23.43 2.89 1.62
N VAL A 384 -24.31 3.60 0.94
CA VAL A 384 -23.93 4.67 -0.01
C VAL A 384 -23.75 5.99 0.74
N ALA A 385 -22.50 6.44 0.86
CA ALA A 385 -22.19 7.80 1.30
C ALA A 385 -22.26 8.79 0.12
N GLU A 386 -22.52 10.07 0.39
CA GLU A 386 -22.69 11.08 -0.67
C GLU A 386 -21.39 11.31 -1.43
N GLU A 387 -20.27 11.35 -0.71
CA GLU A 387 -18.91 11.52 -1.20
C GLU A 387 -18.41 10.37 -2.09
N ASP A 388 -19.10 9.22 -2.13
CA ASP A 388 -18.74 8.06 -2.94
C ASP A 388 -19.55 7.96 -4.24
N ARG A 389 -20.63 8.74 -4.37
CA ARG A 389 -21.64 8.57 -5.45
C ARG A 389 -21.03 8.64 -6.85
N ASP A 390 -20.11 9.58 -7.08
CA ASP A 390 -19.49 9.76 -8.38
C ASP A 390 -18.59 8.55 -8.73
N PHE A 391 -17.81 8.04 -7.78
CA PHE A 391 -16.95 6.85 -7.96
C PHE A 391 -17.77 5.59 -8.20
N ARG A 392 -18.85 5.40 -7.42
CA ARG A 392 -19.81 4.30 -7.61
C ARG A 392 -20.48 4.37 -8.98
N ALA A 393 -20.87 5.56 -9.43
CA ALA A 393 -21.48 5.76 -10.74
C ALA A 393 -20.50 5.42 -11.89
N ILE A 394 -19.22 5.79 -11.75
CA ILE A 394 -18.15 5.39 -12.69
C ILE A 394 -18.03 3.87 -12.72
N ARG A 395 -17.98 3.22 -11.56
CA ARG A 395 -17.91 1.75 -11.47
C ARG A 395 -19.09 1.08 -12.16
N VAL A 396 -20.31 1.54 -11.90
CA VAL A 396 -21.54 1.01 -12.54
C VAL A 396 -21.51 1.24 -14.05
N ALA A 397 -21.06 2.41 -14.51
CA ALA A 397 -20.93 2.69 -15.93
C ALA A 397 -19.93 1.76 -16.62
N ASN A 398 -18.79 1.49 -15.97
CA ASN A 398 -17.78 0.56 -16.45
C ASN A 398 -18.31 -0.90 -16.49
N GLN A 399 -19.07 -1.33 -15.46
CA GLN A 399 -19.70 -2.66 -15.47
C GLN A 399 -20.71 -2.84 -16.61
N ARG A 400 -21.55 -1.81 -16.85
CA ARG A 400 -22.64 -1.89 -17.83
C ARG A 400 -22.17 -1.67 -19.26
N TRP A 401 -21.23 -0.74 -19.46
CA TRP A 401 -20.87 -0.23 -20.79
C TRP A 401 -19.36 -0.24 -21.05
N GLY A 402 -18.53 -0.85 -20.20
CA GLY A 402 -17.08 -0.90 -20.41
C GLY A 402 -16.67 -1.62 -21.71
N LYS A 403 -17.54 -2.51 -22.22
CA LYS A 403 -17.39 -3.16 -23.53
C LYS A 403 -17.97 -2.35 -24.71
N GLU A 404 -18.64 -1.24 -24.43
CA GLU A 404 -19.23 -0.30 -25.39
C GLU A 404 -18.72 1.13 -25.10
N PRO A 405 -17.45 1.43 -25.44
CA PRO A 405 -16.79 2.65 -24.97
C PRO A 405 -17.51 3.94 -25.36
N GLU A 406 -18.07 4.00 -26.58
CA GLU A 406 -18.84 5.16 -27.05
C GLU A 406 -20.10 5.39 -26.20
N THR A 407 -20.81 4.31 -25.86
CA THR A 407 -21.99 4.35 -24.97
C THR A 407 -21.60 4.85 -23.59
N MET A 408 -20.53 4.30 -23.01
CA MET A 408 -20.04 4.70 -21.68
C MET A 408 -19.67 6.19 -21.65
N VAL A 409 -18.87 6.64 -22.62
CA VAL A 409 -18.44 8.04 -22.72
C VAL A 409 -19.66 8.96 -22.88
N LYS A 410 -20.61 8.61 -23.76
CA LYS A 410 -21.85 9.38 -23.94
C LYS A 410 -22.63 9.50 -22.64
N LYS A 411 -22.84 8.40 -21.92
CA LYS A 411 -23.61 8.37 -20.66
C LYS A 411 -22.94 9.19 -19.57
N LEU A 412 -21.64 8.98 -19.33
CA LEU A 412 -20.88 9.73 -18.33
C LEU A 412 -20.81 11.22 -18.66
N ARG A 413 -20.57 11.58 -19.92
CA ARG A 413 -20.55 12.99 -20.37
C ARG A 413 -21.90 13.67 -20.20
N THR A 414 -23.00 12.97 -20.46
CA THR A 414 -24.36 13.50 -20.28
C THR A 414 -24.61 13.83 -18.81
N VAL A 415 -24.32 12.89 -17.90
CA VAL A 415 -24.45 13.12 -16.45
C VAL A 415 -23.54 14.25 -15.97
N ALA A 416 -22.30 14.31 -16.48
CA ALA A 416 -21.36 15.38 -16.17
C ALA A 416 -21.94 16.77 -16.52
N ALA A 417 -22.55 16.90 -17.69
CA ALA A 417 -23.16 18.13 -18.16
C ALA A 417 -24.41 18.49 -17.35
N ASP A 418 -25.36 17.56 -17.26
CA ASP A 418 -26.69 17.79 -16.65
C ASP A 418 -26.61 18.08 -15.15
N LYS A 419 -25.62 17.49 -14.46
CA LYS A 419 -25.44 17.62 -13.00
C LYS A 419 -24.26 18.51 -12.61
N GLY A 420 -23.54 19.08 -13.58
CA GLY A 420 -22.34 19.91 -13.32
C GLY A 420 -21.21 19.15 -12.60
N LYS A 421 -21.10 17.84 -12.82
CA LYS A 421 -20.20 16.95 -12.06
C LYS A 421 -18.83 16.83 -12.71
N ALA A 422 -17.86 17.60 -12.19
CA ALA A 422 -16.49 17.67 -12.71
C ALA A 422 -15.74 16.33 -12.71
N ARG A 423 -16.01 15.46 -11.72
CA ARG A 423 -15.35 14.16 -11.55
C ARG A 423 -15.48 13.24 -12.77
N PHE A 424 -16.64 13.28 -13.45
CA PHE A 424 -16.85 12.47 -14.65
C PHE A 424 -16.02 12.98 -15.83
N TYR A 425 -15.84 14.29 -15.98
CA TYR A 425 -14.93 14.84 -16.99
C TYR A 425 -13.47 14.46 -16.68
N GLU A 426 -13.05 14.58 -15.42
CA GLU A 426 -11.70 14.17 -14.98
C GLU A 426 -11.44 12.67 -15.26
N TYR A 427 -12.40 11.80 -14.89
CA TYR A 427 -12.32 10.37 -15.20
C TYR A 427 -12.22 10.11 -16.71
N LEU A 428 -13.06 10.74 -17.52
CA LEU A 428 -13.02 10.58 -18.97
C LEU A 428 -11.67 11.05 -19.54
N GLY A 429 -11.11 12.15 -19.04
CA GLY A 429 -9.77 12.60 -19.42
C GLY A 429 -8.69 11.56 -19.13
N LEU A 430 -8.69 10.99 -17.93
CA LEU A 430 -7.76 9.91 -17.55
C LEU A 430 -7.98 8.64 -18.39
N TRP A 431 -9.24 8.30 -18.67
CA TRP A 431 -9.63 7.13 -19.46
C TRP A 431 -9.18 7.21 -20.93
N PHE A 432 -9.31 8.40 -21.53
CA PHE A 432 -8.80 8.68 -22.89
C PHE A 432 -7.27 8.74 -22.92
N ARG A 433 -6.65 9.28 -21.87
CA ARG A 433 -5.19 9.31 -21.72
C ARG A 433 -4.61 7.90 -21.67
N ALA A 434 -5.23 6.98 -20.93
CA ALA A 434 -4.83 5.57 -20.90
C ALA A 434 -4.91 4.85 -22.26
N ARG A 435 -5.61 5.45 -23.23
CA ARG A 435 -5.77 4.97 -24.62
C ARG A 435 -4.95 5.78 -25.62
N ASN A 436 -4.01 6.60 -25.15
CA ASN A 436 -3.17 7.49 -25.97
C ASN A 436 -3.98 8.48 -26.84
N GLN A 437 -5.19 8.84 -26.42
CA GLN A 437 -6.02 9.84 -27.10
C GLN A 437 -5.85 11.21 -26.45
N ASP A 438 -4.62 11.71 -26.47
CA ASP A 438 -4.17 12.86 -25.68
C ASP A 438 -4.91 14.17 -25.98
N LYS A 439 -5.24 14.42 -27.25
CA LYS A 439 -6.02 15.60 -27.64
C LYS A 439 -7.42 15.58 -27.01
N VAL A 440 -8.06 14.40 -26.99
CA VAL A 440 -9.38 14.21 -26.40
C VAL A 440 -9.29 14.30 -24.87
N ALA A 441 -8.26 13.69 -24.29
CA ALA A 441 -7.99 13.76 -22.85
C ALA A 441 -7.86 15.21 -22.36
N MET A 442 -7.07 16.04 -23.05
CA MET A 442 -6.89 17.46 -22.70
C MET A 442 -8.20 18.26 -22.78
N ALA A 443 -9.07 17.99 -23.75
CA ALA A 443 -10.38 18.64 -23.83
C ALA A 443 -11.29 18.30 -22.62
N PHE A 444 -11.20 17.05 -22.13
CA PHE A 444 -11.88 16.64 -20.91
C PHE A 444 -11.26 17.24 -19.65
N PHE A 445 -9.94 17.36 -19.57
CA PHE A 445 -9.26 18.05 -18.45
C PHE A 445 -9.64 19.53 -18.40
N ASP A 446 -9.72 20.22 -19.54
CA ASP A 446 -10.21 21.61 -19.60
C ASP A 446 -11.67 21.73 -19.12
N SER A 447 -12.53 20.79 -19.54
CA SER A 447 -13.91 20.73 -19.07
C SER A 447 -14.00 20.49 -17.56
N ALA A 448 -13.17 19.60 -17.02
CA ALA A 448 -13.07 19.33 -15.59
C ALA A 448 -12.57 20.57 -14.82
N ALA A 449 -11.55 21.25 -15.32
CA ALA A 449 -10.97 22.46 -14.70
C ALA A 449 -12.02 23.57 -14.55
N LYS A 450 -12.91 23.73 -15.53
CA LYS A 450 -14.00 24.73 -15.51
C LYS A 450 -15.15 24.37 -14.55
N LYS A 451 -15.26 23.11 -14.14
CA LYS A 451 -16.37 22.60 -13.32
C LYS A 451 -15.97 22.28 -11.88
N HIS A 452 -14.70 21.99 -11.64
CA HIS A 452 -14.18 21.81 -10.29
C HIS A 452 -14.31 23.11 -9.49
N ILE A 453 -14.70 22.98 -8.22
CA ILE A 453 -14.88 24.13 -7.31
C ILE A 453 -13.57 24.45 -6.59
N GLN A 454 -12.84 23.41 -6.15
CA GLN A 454 -11.61 23.58 -5.37
C GLN A 454 -10.43 23.96 -6.26
N PRO A 455 -9.70 25.04 -5.97
CA PRO A 455 -8.53 25.46 -6.76
C PRO A 455 -7.47 24.36 -6.93
N ALA A 456 -7.26 23.51 -5.93
CA ALA A 456 -6.35 22.37 -6.01
C ALA A 456 -6.80 21.34 -7.07
N ASP A 457 -8.11 21.06 -7.17
CA ASP A 457 -8.66 20.13 -8.16
C ASP A 457 -8.61 20.71 -9.57
N GLN A 458 -8.83 22.03 -9.70
CA GLN A 458 -8.63 22.76 -10.95
C GLN A 458 -7.16 22.68 -11.37
N LEU A 459 -6.22 23.05 -10.48
CA LEU A 459 -4.78 22.98 -10.72
C LEU A 459 -4.35 21.57 -11.16
N ARG A 460 -4.89 20.51 -10.56
CA ARG A 460 -4.57 19.13 -10.95
C ARG A 460 -4.86 18.86 -12.43
N GLN A 461 -5.93 19.43 -13.01
CA GLN A 461 -6.23 19.27 -14.43
C GLN A 461 -5.19 19.97 -15.33
N TRP A 462 -4.65 21.11 -14.88
CA TRP A 462 -3.54 21.78 -15.56
C TRP A 462 -2.27 20.92 -15.52
N LEU A 463 -2.00 20.26 -14.39
CA LEU A 463 -0.87 19.34 -14.27
C LEU A 463 -1.03 18.13 -15.19
N TYR A 464 -2.24 17.58 -15.36
CA TYR A 464 -2.48 16.51 -16.34
C TYR A 464 -2.18 16.96 -17.77
N THR A 465 -2.62 18.17 -18.13
CA THR A 465 -2.35 18.75 -19.46
C THR A 465 -0.85 18.97 -19.67
N ALA A 466 -0.14 19.51 -18.68
CA ALA A 466 1.31 19.67 -18.74
C ALA A 466 2.01 18.31 -18.90
N ASP A 467 1.55 17.29 -18.17
CA ASP A 467 2.12 15.94 -18.21
C ASP A 467 1.87 15.23 -19.56
N VAL A 468 0.74 15.48 -20.23
CA VAL A 468 0.51 15.06 -21.62
C VAL A 468 1.59 15.63 -22.55
N HIS A 469 1.87 16.94 -22.48
CA HIS A 469 2.92 17.55 -23.30
C HIS A 469 4.31 17.02 -22.96
N ARG A 470 4.60 16.76 -21.68
CA ARG A 470 5.88 16.16 -21.26
C ARG A 470 6.06 14.76 -21.84
N ALA A 471 5.03 13.93 -21.81
CA ALA A 471 5.06 12.58 -22.38
C ALA A 471 5.29 12.60 -23.90
N ALA A 472 4.74 13.61 -24.60
CA ALA A 472 4.96 13.85 -26.02
C ALA A 472 6.31 14.53 -26.36
N ALA A 473 7.21 14.71 -25.37
CA ALA A 473 8.45 15.46 -25.49
C ALA A 473 8.30 16.93 -25.94
N ASP A 474 7.09 17.49 -25.86
CA ASP A 474 6.80 18.90 -26.14
C ASP A 474 7.05 19.75 -24.89
N LYS A 475 8.33 19.93 -24.60
CA LYS A 475 8.81 20.66 -23.42
C LYS A 475 8.33 22.12 -23.42
N ALA A 476 8.27 22.76 -24.58
CA ALA A 476 7.87 24.16 -24.69
C ALA A 476 6.41 24.36 -24.28
N MET A 477 5.51 23.49 -24.75
CA MET A 477 4.11 23.55 -24.35
C MET A 477 3.90 23.16 -22.89
N ALA A 478 4.61 22.15 -22.39
CA ALA A 478 4.55 21.81 -20.97
C ALA A 478 4.91 23.01 -20.08
N ILE A 479 6.00 23.73 -20.40
CA ILE A 479 6.42 24.95 -19.68
C ILE A 479 5.36 26.05 -19.81
N SER A 480 4.80 26.26 -21.00
CA SER A 480 3.75 27.26 -21.24
C SER A 480 2.51 27.01 -20.38
N VAL A 481 2.04 25.76 -20.30
CA VAL A 481 0.90 25.35 -19.45
C VAL A 481 1.23 25.60 -17.97
N LEU A 482 2.42 25.22 -17.52
CA LEU A 482 2.83 25.41 -16.12
C LEU A 482 2.97 26.90 -15.75
N LYS A 483 3.49 27.76 -16.63
CA LYS A 483 3.56 29.22 -16.38
C LYS A 483 2.16 29.81 -16.20
N LYS A 484 1.21 29.44 -17.06
CA LYS A 484 -0.21 29.83 -16.95
C LYS A 484 -0.90 29.28 -15.69
N ALA A 485 -0.51 28.09 -15.23
CA ALA A 485 -1.01 27.53 -13.97
C ALA A 485 -0.44 28.29 -12.77
N ARG A 486 0.85 28.64 -12.80
CA ARG A 486 1.52 29.41 -11.73
C ARG A 486 0.87 30.77 -11.53
N GLU A 487 0.51 31.47 -12.60
CA GLU A 487 -0.20 32.76 -12.53
C GLU A 487 -1.56 32.68 -11.84
N ARG A 488 -2.24 31.53 -11.90
CA ARG A 488 -3.59 31.34 -11.35
C ARG A 488 -3.60 30.74 -9.94
N TYR A 489 -2.61 29.93 -9.61
CA TYR A 489 -2.63 29.06 -8.43
C TYR A 489 -1.38 29.22 -7.56
N SER A 490 -0.66 30.34 -7.65
CA SER A 490 0.51 30.63 -6.79
C SER A 490 0.15 30.72 -5.30
N ASP A 491 -1.08 31.10 -5.00
CA ASP A 491 -1.49 31.50 -3.65
C ASP A 491 -2.00 30.34 -2.80
N ILE A 492 -2.17 29.15 -3.40
CA ILE A 492 -2.54 27.93 -2.68
C ILE A 492 -1.30 27.07 -2.38
N PRO A 493 -1.29 26.28 -1.28
CA PRO A 493 -0.16 25.43 -0.93
C PRO A 493 0.32 24.50 -2.05
N GLU A 494 -0.61 24.00 -2.86
CA GLU A 494 -0.37 23.10 -3.99
C GLU A 494 0.32 23.80 -5.16
N GLY A 495 0.28 25.14 -5.25
CA GLY A 495 0.99 25.92 -6.26
C GLY A 495 2.49 25.67 -6.27
N LYS A 496 3.07 25.25 -5.13
CA LYS A 496 4.48 24.83 -5.01
C LYS A 496 4.85 23.69 -5.97
N THR A 497 3.90 22.84 -6.33
CA THR A 497 4.12 21.74 -7.29
C THR A 497 4.47 22.28 -8.68
N VAL A 498 3.85 23.40 -9.08
CA VAL A 498 4.09 24.04 -10.37
C VAL A 498 5.50 24.61 -10.42
N THR A 499 5.92 25.29 -9.35
CA THR A 499 7.30 25.79 -9.21
C THR A 499 8.32 24.65 -9.24
N ALA A 500 8.05 23.54 -8.54
CA ALA A 500 8.93 22.38 -8.55
C ALA A 500 9.08 21.78 -9.95
N LEU A 501 7.99 21.64 -10.71
CA LEU A 501 8.02 21.14 -12.08
C LEU A 501 8.70 22.11 -13.05
N LEU A 502 8.48 23.42 -12.90
CA LEU A 502 9.18 24.43 -13.69
C LEU A 502 10.69 24.37 -13.43
N ASN A 503 11.14 24.21 -12.17
CA ASN A 503 12.57 24.08 -11.88
C ASN A 503 13.19 22.81 -12.48
N ILE A 504 12.41 21.75 -12.70
CA ILE A 504 12.86 20.51 -13.36
C ILE A 504 12.97 20.70 -14.87
N LEU A 505 11.99 21.37 -15.49
CA LEU A 505 11.93 21.54 -16.94
C LEU A 505 12.77 22.74 -17.42
N ASP A 506 12.75 23.83 -16.69
CA ASP A 506 13.37 25.12 -17.02
C ASP A 506 14.22 25.57 -15.82
N PRO A 507 15.35 24.89 -15.55
CA PRO A 507 16.15 25.14 -14.35
C PRO A 507 16.68 26.58 -14.36
N PRO A 508 16.67 27.27 -13.21
CA PRO A 508 17.24 28.62 -13.12
C PRO A 508 18.72 28.61 -13.49
N PRO A 509 19.26 29.74 -14.00
CA PRO A 509 20.68 29.84 -14.26
C PRO A 509 21.49 29.56 -12.99
N PRO A 510 22.67 28.94 -13.10
CA PRO A 510 23.52 28.69 -11.94
C PRO A 510 23.86 30.01 -11.25
N PRO A 511 24.03 30.02 -9.92
CA PRO A 511 24.48 31.21 -9.22
C PRO A 511 25.81 31.70 -9.83
N PRO A 512 26.06 33.02 -9.87
CA PRO A 512 27.35 33.56 -10.31
C PRO A 512 28.47 32.89 -9.52
N ALA A 513 29.55 32.49 -10.20
CA ALA A 513 30.71 31.93 -9.52
C ALA A 513 31.23 32.94 -8.49
N ASP A 514 31.40 32.52 -7.24
CA ASP A 514 32.05 33.34 -6.22
C ASP A 514 33.41 33.80 -6.76
N ALA A 515 33.69 35.11 -6.67
CA ALA A 515 34.96 35.67 -7.09
C ALA A 515 36.10 34.89 -6.43
N VAL A 516 37.00 34.33 -7.24
CA VAL A 516 38.20 33.62 -6.79
C VAL A 516 38.88 34.50 -5.75
N LYS A 517 38.87 34.07 -4.47
CA LYS A 517 39.66 34.74 -3.45
C LYS A 517 41.11 34.74 -3.94
N PRO A 518 41.76 35.91 -4.06
CA PRO A 518 43.15 35.96 -4.49
C PRO A 518 43.96 35.06 -3.55
N ALA A 519 44.79 34.20 -4.16
CA ALA A 519 45.65 33.29 -3.42
C ALA A 519 46.41 34.09 -2.36
N LYS A 520 46.27 33.69 -1.08
CA LYS A 520 47.15 34.21 -0.04
C LYS A 520 48.58 33.91 -0.48
N ALA A 521 49.31 34.96 -0.84
CA ALA A 521 50.75 34.87 -0.99
C ALA A 521 51.31 34.34 0.34
N LYS A 522 52.02 33.21 0.26
CA LYS A 522 52.86 32.78 1.37
C LYS A 522 54.02 33.78 1.46
N GLN A 523 53.99 34.65 2.46
CA GLN A 523 55.13 35.00 3.31
C GLN A 523 54.62 35.70 4.56
#